data_AF-A0A0K2VUI2-F1
#
_entry.id   AF-A0A0K2VUI2-F1
#
_cell.length_a   1.000
_cell.length_b   1.000
_cell.length_c   1.000
_cell.angle_alpha   90.00
_cell.angle_beta   90.00
_cell.angle_gamma   90.00
#
_symmetry.space_group_name_H-M   'P 1'
#
loop_
_entity.id
_entity.type
_entity.pdbx_description
1 polymer ?
#
loop_
_entity_poly.entity_id
_entity_poly.type
_entity_poly.pdbx_seq_one_letter_code
_entity_poly.pdbx_strand_id
1 'polypeptide(L)'
;MPLQNRVDPFGAIHAVPERGLFTGNRGIIHDPETRTLLKKRWALPAWIICVCAFRNVRREPMGRNRPGGKAGWTELFFLDEVTALAAGHRPCFFCRRERATDFVGRFGEAFGIDEPRAPMVDKRLHKERLASGGQPPSVLVEGLNSLPDGSMIASGDTAYAIRAGKALEWSFAGYAAPLPFERLAGQKLRMLTPATSVSVLKHGFTPVWHPSGDT
;
A
#
# COMPACT_ATOMS: atom_id res chain seq x y z
N MET A 1 10.18 21.94 5.24
CA MET A 1 9.14 21.33 4.38
C MET A 1 9.30 19.82 4.39
N PRO A 2 8.21 19.04 4.44
CA PRO A 2 8.28 17.58 4.33
C PRO A 2 8.79 17.15 2.94
N LEU A 3 9.51 16.02 2.89
CA LEU A 3 9.87 15.38 1.62
C LEU A 3 8.62 14.81 0.92
N GLN A 4 8.64 14.78 -0.41
CA GLN A 4 7.61 14.12 -1.22
C GLN A 4 7.81 12.60 -1.19
N ASN A 5 7.44 11.96 -0.09
CA ASN A 5 7.62 10.52 0.12
C ASN A 5 6.49 9.83 0.88
N ARG A 6 5.31 10.45 1.01
CA ARG A 6 4.15 9.83 1.65
C ARG A 6 3.22 9.31 0.56
N VAL A 7 2.85 8.04 0.65
CA VAL A 7 2.06 7.39 -0.37
C VAL A 7 0.61 7.29 0.10
N ASP A 8 -0.30 7.76 -0.75
CA ASP A 8 -1.74 7.60 -0.53
C ASP A 8 -2.26 6.25 -1.06
N PRO A 9 -3.53 5.89 -0.79
CA PRO A 9 -4.13 4.66 -1.29
C PRO A 9 -4.18 4.54 -2.83
N PHE A 10 -4.19 5.66 -3.56
CA PHE A 10 -4.13 5.69 -5.03
C PHE A 10 -2.73 5.37 -5.57
N GLY A 11 -1.72 5.39 -4.69
CA GLY A 11 -0.32 5.20 -5.02
C GLY A 11 0.38 6.47 -5.48
N ALA A 12 -0.22 7.65 -5.34
CA ALA A 12 0.44 8.93 -5.55
C ALA A 12 1.36 9.27 -4.37
N ILE A 13 2.35 10.13 -4.60
CA ILE A 13 3.39 10.47 -3.62
C ILE A 13 3.30 11.96 -3.29
N HIS A 14 3.15 12.27 -2.00
CA HIS A 14 2.82 13.59 -1.48
C HIS A 14 3.86 14.10 -0.50
N ALA A 15 3.97 15.43 -0.41
CA ALA A 15 4.83 16.15 0.51
C ALA A 15 4.03 16.61 1.73
N VAL A 16 3.74 15.69 2.64
CA VAL A 16 3.00 15.94 3.88
C VAL A 16 3.81 15.49 5.11
N PRO A 17 3.59 16.06 6.30
CA PRO A 17 4.42 15.79 7.47
C PRO A 17 4.22 14.39 8.07
N GLU A 18 3.06 13.78 7.89
CA GLU A 18 2.69 12.52 8.51
C GLU A 18 3.63 11.39 8.07
N ARG A 19 4.15 10.64 9.03
CA ARG A 19 5.09 9.54 8.74
C ARG A 19 4.39 8.20 8.60
N GLY A 20 3.31 7.98 9.35
CA GLY A 20 2.63 6.69 9.43
C GLY A 20 3.50 5.58 10.06
N LEU A 21 3.02 4.34 9.95
CA LEU A 21 3.59 3.17 10.63
C LEU A 21 4.64 2.43 9.81
N PHE A 22 4.55 2.48 8.48
CA PHE A 22 5.40 1.68 7.59
C PHE A 22 6.19 2.55 6.63
N THR A 23 7.34 2.01 6.20
CA THR A 23 8.09 2.51 5.06
C THR A 23 8.01 1.50 3.91
N GLY A 24 8.66 1.77 2.79
CA GLY A 24 8.70 0.89 1.64
C GLY A 24 9.44 1.54 0.49
N ASN A 25 9.42 0.87 -0.66
CA ASN A 25 10.09 1.39 -1.84
C ASN A 25 9.41 1.02 -3.14
N ARG A 26 9.78 1.78 -4.18
CA ARG A 26 9.54 1.49 -5.59
C ARG A 26 10.86 1.50 -6.38
N GLY A 27 11.97 1.16 -5.72
CA GLY A 27 13.33 1.36 -6.20
C GLY A 27 13.88 2.78 -6.02
N ILE A 28 14.90 3.12 -6.79
CA ILE A 28 15.59 4.44 -6.74
C ILE A 28 14.91 5.40 -7.73
N ILE A 29 14.10 6.31 -7.20
CA ILE A 29 13.30 7.29 -7.97
C ILE A 29 13.49 8.73 -7.50
N HIS A 30 14.58 9.00 -6.77
CA HIS A 30 14.94 10.35 -6.31
C HIS A 30 16.33 10.74 -6.78
N ASP A 31 16.59 12.03 -6.77
CA ASP A 31 17.93 12.61 -6.81
C ASP A 31 18.45 12.75 -5.36
N PRO A 32 19.60 12.14 -5.00
CA PRO A 32 20.09 12.10 -3.62
C PRO A 32 20.69 13.42 -3.11
N GLU A 33 21.02 14.37 -4.00
CA GLU A 33 21.56 15.67 -3.61
C GLU A 33 20.42 16.61 -3.20
N THR A 34 19.38 16.64 -4.04
CA THR A 34 18.23 17.54 -3.86
C THR A 34 17.11 16.92 -3.04
N ARG A 35 17.10 15.59 -2.88
CA ARG A 35 16.01 14.80 -2.28
C ARG A 35 14.66 15.03 -2.94
N THR A 36 14.69 15.21 -4.26
CA THR A 36 13.50 15.40 -5.09
C THR A 36 13.22 14.15 -5.93
N LEU A 37 11.95 13.91 -6.25
CA LEU A 37 11.58 12.79 -7.11
C LEU A 37 11.98 13.06 -8.58
N LEU A 38 12.53 12.03 -9.24
CA LEU A 38 12.79 12.02 -10.68
C LEU A 38 11.47 11.96 -11.45
N LYS A 39 11.47 12.06 -12.79
CA LYS A 39 10.24 11.92 -13.60
C LYS A 39 9.59 10.54 -13.47
N LYS A 40 10.39 9.47 -13.31
CA LYS A 40 9.88 8.11 -13.08
C LYS A 40 9.27 7.97 -11.68
N ARG A 41 8.22 7.16 -11.55
CA ARG A 41 7.53 6.90 -10.26
C ARG A 41 7.78 5.50 -9.70
N TRP A 42 8.54 4.68 -10.41
CA TRP A 42 9.10 3.40 -9.96
C TRP A 42 10.33 3.05 -10.81
N ALA A 43 11.15 2.11 -10.32
CA ALA A 43 12.29 1.55 -11.04
C ALA A 43 12.26 0.01 -11.11
N LEU A 44 11.39 -0.64 -10.35
CA LEU A 44 11.20 -2.09 -10.34
C LEU A 44 9.74 -2.45 -9.98
N PRO A 45 9.24 -3.63 -10.40
CA PRO A 45 7.88 -4.07 -10.08
C PRO A 45 7.71 -4.51 -8.60
N ALA A 46 8.81 -4.84 -7.92
CA ALA A 46 8.82 -5.27 -6.52
C ALA A 46 8.64 -4.07 -5.58
N TRP A 47 7.38 -3.66 -5.40
CA TRP A 47 6.98 -2.62 -4.46
C TRP A 47 6.72 -3.27 -3.11
N ILE A 48 7.52 -2.90 -2.11
CA ILE A 48 7.53 -3.60 -0.83
C ILE A 48 7.21 -2.70 0.35
N ILE A 49 6.62 -3.29 1.38
CA ILE A 49 6.28 -2.70 2.67
C ILE A 49 7.34 -3.15 3.68
N CYS A 50 8.02 -2.20 4.30
CA CYS A 50 9.07 -2.38 5.28
C CYS A 50 8.66 -1.80 6.63
N VAL A 51 9.22 -2.33 7.72
CA VAL A 51 9.13 -1.66 9.02
C VAL A 51 10.04 -0.44 9.05
N CYS A 52 9.64 0.55 9.84
CA CYS A 52 10.36 1.79 10.03
C CYS A 52 11.69 1.64 10.79
N ALA A 53 11.81 0.63 11.65
CA ALA A 53 13.01 0.32 12.41
C ALA A 53 13.27 -1.19 12.33
N PHE A 54 14.48 -1.58 11.95
CA PHE A 54 14.88 -2.99 11.84
C PHE A 54 16.34 -3.16 12.22
N ARG A 55 16.59 -3.86 13.33
CA ARG A 55 17.95 -4.07 13.89
C ARG A 55 18.66 -2.72 14.04
N ASN A 56 19.95 -2.65 13.72
CA ASN A 56 20.75 -1.43 13.76
C ASN A 56 20.83 -0.71 12.40
N VAL A 57 19.91 -1.00 11.46
CA VAL A 57 19.90 -0.35 10.15
C VAL A 57 19.39 1.07 10.27
N ARG A 58 20.27 2.04 10.01
CA ARG A 58 19.91 3.47 9.89
C ARG A 58 19.94 3.88 8.42
N ARG A 59 18.97 4.70 8.02
CA ARG A 59 18.85 5.21 6.66
C ARG A 59 18.47 6.68 6.71
N GLU A 60 19.07 7.46 5.82
CA GLU A 60 18.63 8.81 5.54
C GLU A 60 17.56 8.76 4.43
N PRO A 61 16.34 9.29 4.66
CA PRO A 61 15.32 9.34 3.61
C PRO A 61 15.81 10.08 2.37
N MET A 62 15.70 9.43 1.21
CA MET A 62 16.20 9.92 -0.08
C MET A 62 17.70 10.24 -0.09
N GLY A 63 18.48 9.48 0.70
CA GLY A 63 19.91 9.69 0.87
C GLY A 63 20.81 8.67 0.17
N ARG A 64 22.12 8.86 0.37
CA ARG A 64 23.20 7.99 -0.14
C ARG A 64 23.42 6.78 0.78
N ASN A 65 22.42 5.89 0.83
CA ASN A 65 22.40 4.73 1.74
C ASN A 65 23.16 3.49 1.22
N ARG A 66 23.90 3.56 0.11
CA ARG A 66 24.69 2.44 -0.45
C ARG A 66 26.20 2.71 -0.39
N PRO A 67 27.04 1.65 -0.35
CA PRO A 67 28.49 1.79 -0.38
C PRO A 67 29.00 2.66 -1.53
N GLY A 68 30.10 3.37 -1.29
CA GLY A 68 30.67 4.33 -2.24
C GLY A 68 29.80 5.57 -2.44
N GLY A 69 29.00 5.94 -1.43
CA GLY A 69 28.16 7.14 -1.46
C GLY A 69 27.06 7.09 -2.51
N LYS A 70 26.55 5.92 -2.91
CA LYS A 70 25.52 5.82 -3.95
C LYS A 70 24.11 6.00 -3.37
N ALA A 71 23.19 6.54 -4.17
CA ALA A 71 21.78 6.65 -3.79
C ALA A 71 21.20 5.30 -3.36
N GLY A 72 20.45 5.27 -2.26
CA GLY A 72 19.63 4.12 -1.86
C GLY A 72 18.31 4.05 -2.62
N TRP A 73 17.51 3.02 -2.38
CA TRP A 73 16.09 3.04 -2.77
C TRP A 73 15.38 4.21 -2.08
N THR A 74 14.40 4.81 -2.75
CA THR A 74 13.63 5.93 -2.21
C THR A 74 12.74 5.44 -1.08
N GLU A 75 12.97 5.94 0.13
CA GLU A 75 12.14 5.67 1.30
C GLU A 75 10.77 6.32 1.12
N LEU A 76 9.75 5.49 0.89
CA LEU A 76 8.35 5.88 0.88
C LEU A 76 7.70 5.52 2.21
N PHE A 77 6.66 6.22 2.60
CA PHE A 77 5.98 6.09 3.89
C PHE A 77 4.47 5.94 3.71
N PHE A 78 3.86 5.14 4.57
CA PHE A 78 2.45 4.79 4.53
C PHE A 78 1.84 4.97 5.91
N LEU A 79 0.60 5.48 5.96
CA LEU A 79 -0.17 5.57 7.19
C LEU A 79 -0.13 4.23 7.94
N ASP A 80 -0.46 3.14 7.24
CA ASP A 80 -0.48 1.78 7.76
C ASP A 80 -0.29 0.73 6.64
N GLU A 81 -0.46 -0.56 6.97
CA GLU A 81 -0.33 -1.62 5.97
C GLU A 81 -1.52 -1.65 5.00
N VAL A 82 -2.73 -1.30 5.46
CA VAL A 82 -3.93 -1.17 4.61
C VAL A 82 -3.69 -0.19 3.45
N THR A 83 -3.17 1.00 3.77
CA THR A 83 -2.78 2.02 2.79
C THR A 83 -1.73 1.49 1.81
N ALA A 84 -0.73 0.77 2.32
CA ALA A 84 0.36 0.25 1.50
C ALA A 84 -0.08 -0.89 0.56
N LEU A 85 -0.98 -1.77 1.03
CA LEU A 85 -1.62 -2.80 0.20
C LEU A 85 -2.53 -2.18 -0.86
N ALA A 86 -3.25 -1.10 -0.53
CA ALA A 86 -4.06 -0.34 -1.49
C ALA A 86 -3.19 0.28 -2.59
N ALA A 87 -2.05 0.86 -2.23
CA ALA A 87 -1.03 1.29 -3.18
C ALA A 87 -0.30 0.13 -3.91
N GLY A 88 -0.69 -1.12 -3.65
CA GLY A 88 -0.20 -2.33 -4.30
C GLY A 88 1.20 -2.78 -3.90
N HIS A 89 1.63 -2.48 -2.69
CA HIS A 89 2.88 -3.02 -2.13
C HIS A 89 2.61 -4.35 -1.42
N ARG A 90 3.62 -5.21 -1.29
CA ARG A 90 3.56 -6.45 -0.49
C ARG A 90 4.62 -6.44 0.63
N PRO A 91 4.48 -7.23 1.71
CA PRO A 91 5.49 -7.23 2.78
C PRO A 91 6.91 -7.63 2.31
N CYS A 92 7.94 -7.01 2.91
CA CYS A 92 9.37 -7.26 2.62
C CYS A 92 9.85 -8.61 3.18
N PHE A 93 10.57 -9.42 2.39
CA PHE A 93 11.21 -10.65 2.88
C PHE A 93 12.43 -10.40 3.79
N PHE A 94 12.97 -9.19 3.76
CA PHE A 94 14.13 -8.83 4.57
C PHE A 94 13.75 -8.52 6.01
N CYS A 95 12.78 -7.62 6.18
CA CYS A 95 12.44 -7.01 7.46
C CYS A 95 11.09 -7.46 8.05
N ARG A 96 10.27 -8.14 7.25
CA ARG A 96 8.91 -8.60 7.58
C ARG A 96 8.72 -10.03 7.06
N ARG A 97 9.73 -10.88 7.23
CA ARG A 97 9.84 -12.19 6.58
C ARG A 97 8.61 -13.08 6.80
N GLU A 98 8.14 -13.20 8.03
CA GLU A 98 6.95 -14.00 8.36
C GLU A 98 5.71 -13.49 7.63
N ARG A 99 5.46 -12.17 7.70
CA ARG A 99 4.38 -11.49 6.98
C ARG A 99 4.48 -11.67 5.47
N ALA A 100 5.69 -11.61 4.91
CA ALA A 100 5.92 -11.79 3.48
C ALA A 100 5.67 -13.23 3.04
N THR A 101 6.03 -14.19 3.88
CA THR A 101 5.80 -15.63 3.65
C THR A 101 4.30 -15.92 3.71
N ASP A 102 3.59 -15.42 4.72
CA ASP A 102 2.14 -15.54 4.87
C ASP A 102 1.39 -14.91 3.68
N PHE A 103 1.77 -13.69 3.27
CA PHE A 103 1.16 -13.03 2.11
C PHE A 103 1.34 -13.84 0.81
N VAL A 104 2.54 -14.37 0.56
CA VAL A 104 2.84 -15.17 -0.63
C VAL A 104 2.18 -16.56 -0.56
N GLY A 105 2.09 -17.16 0.63
CA GLY A 105 1.38 -18.43 0.84
C GLY A 105 -0.10 -18.32 0.52
N ARG A 106 -0.79 -17.34 1.09
CA ARG A 106 -2.21 -17.05 0.80
C ARG A 106 -2.46 -16.64 -0.64
N PHE A 107 -1.47 -16.00 -1.29
CA PHE A 107 -1.51 -15.79 -2.73
C PHE A 107 -1.48 -17.12 -3.50
N GLY A 108 -0.66 -18.09 -3.06
CA GLY A 108 -0.65 -19.43 -3.63
C GLY A 108 -2.00 -20.11 -3.52
N GLU A 109 -2.58 -20.13 -2.31
CA GLU A 109 -3.91 -20.68 -2.04
C GLU A 109 -4.99 -20.03 -2.91
N ALA A 110 -5.03 -18.69 -2.95
CA ALA A 110 -6.04 -17.93 -3.68
C ALA A 110 -6.03 -18.16 -5.19
N PHE A 111 -4.91 -18.61 -5.75
CA PHE A 111 -4.72 -18.77 -7.18
C PHE A 111 -4.30 -20.18 -7.61
N GLY A 112 -4.36 -21.16 -6.70
CA GLY A 112 -4.02 -22.55 -6.99
C GLY A 112 -2.57 -22.74 -7.46
N ILE A 113 -1.62 -22.07 -6.81
CA ILE A 113 -0.19 -22.15 -7.15
C ILE A 113 0.53 -22.90 -6.02
N ASP A 114 1.05 -24.08 -6.33
CA ASP A 114 1.74 -24.94 -5.34
C ASP A 114 3.04 -24.31 -4.82
N GLU A 115 3.81 -23.65 -5.69
CA GLU A 115 5.05 -22.95 -5.35
C GLU A 115 4.93 -21.43 -5.61
N PRO A 116 4.21 -20.68 -4.78
CA PRO A 116 4.04 -19.25 -4.99
C PRO A 116 5.36 -18.50 -4.74
N ARG A 117 5.73 -17.61 -5.65
CA ARG A 117 6.96 -16.80 -5.54
C ARG A 117 6.66 -15.32 -5.63
N ALA A 118 7.43 -14.52 -4.89
CA ALA A 118 7.27 -13.07 -4.83
C ALA A 118 7.23 -12.36 -6.20
N PRO A 119 8.06 -12.75 -7.21
CA PRO A 119 7.98 -12.15 -8.55
C PRO A 119 6.63 -12.40 -9.26
N MET A 120 5.92 -13.48 -8.95
CA MET A 120 4.58 -13.75 -9.50
C MET A 120 3.57 -12.73 -8.96
N VAL A 121 3.63 -12.48 -7.65
CA VAL A 121 2.85 -11.43 -6.99
C VAL A 121 3.18 -10.06 -7.58
N ASP A 122 4.47 -9.74 -7.70
CA ASP A 122 4.94 -8.45 -8.23
C ASP A 122 4.45 -8.21 -9.67
N LYS A 123 4.48 -9.24 -10.52
CA LYS A 123 4.01 -9.17 -11.92
C LYS A 123 2.51 -8.88 -12.00
N ARG A 124 1.70 -9.46 -11.11
CA ARG A 124 0.25 -9.21 -11.07
C ARG A 124 -0.07 -7.84 -10.52
N LEU A 125 0.47 -7.51 -9.34
CA LEU A 125 0.28 -6.20 -8.72
C LEU A 125 0.71 -5.07 -9.67
N HIS A 126 1.79 -5.24 -10.45
CA HIS A 126 2.22 -4.22 -11.40
C HIS A 126 1.16 -3.86 -12.45
N LYS A 127 0.36 -4.83 -12.92
CA LYS A 127 -0.73 -4.60 -13.87
C LYS A 127 -1.98 -4.01 -13.21
N GLU A 128 -2.16 -4.25 -11.92
CA GLU A 128 -3.37 -3.89 -11.18
C GLU A 128 -3.29 -2.50 -10.52
N ARG A 129 -2.08 -2.03 -10.16
CA ARG A 129 -1.88 -0.73 -9.52
C ARG A 129 -2.29 0.43 -10.42
N LEU A 130 -3.11 1.34 -9.89
CA LEU A 130 -3.42 2.64 -10.50
C LEU A 130 -2.16 3.42 -10.88
N ALA A 131 -1.20 3.52 -9.96
CA ALA A 131 0.05 4.27 -10.16
C ALA A 131 0.96 3.71 -11.27
N SER A 132 0.71 2.50 -11.79
CA SER A 132 1.38 1.95 -12.98
C SER A 132 0.43 1.69 -14.15
N GLY A 133 -0.71 2.40 -14.19
CA GLY A 133 -1.65 2.41 -15.32
C GLY A 133 -2.78 1.37 -15.24
N GLY A 134 -2.86 0.62 -14.14
CA GLY A 134 -3.94 -0.33 -13.90
C GLY A 134 -5.31 0.35 -13.87
N GLN A 135 -6.33 -0.35 -14.36
CA GLN A 135 -7.71 0.12 -14.40
C GLN A 135 -8.54 -0.66 -13.38
N PRO A 136 -8.74 -0.11 -12.16
CA PRO A 136 -9.52 -0.80 -11.16
C PRO A 136 -10.99 -0.87 -11.56
N PRO A 137 -11.70 -1.95 -11.17
CA PRO A 137 -13.12 -2.06 -11.44
C PRO A 137 -13.92 -1.04 -10.62
N SER A 138 -15.05 -0.62 -11.19
CA SER A 138 -16.11 0.04 -10.44
C SER A 138 -16.76 -0.94 -9.46
N VAL A 139 -17.29 -0.41 -8.36
CA VAL A 139 -17.92 -1.18 -7.29
C VAL A 139 -19.29 -0.59 -7.00
N LEU A 140 -20.25 -1.45 -6.71
CA LEU A 140 -21.57 -1.05 -6.25
C LEU A 140 -21.62 -1.11 -4.72
N VAL A 141 -22.44 -0.25 -4.11
CA VAL A 141 -22.54 -0.15 -2.65
C VAL A 141 -22.98 -1.47 -2.03
N GLU A 142 -23.86 -2.19 -2.70
CA GLU A 142 -24.36 -3.51 -2.31
C GLU A 142 -23.24 -4.55 -2.24
N GLY A 143 -22.17 -4.36 -3.01
CA GLY A 143 -21.00 -5.24 -3.04
C GLY A 143 -20.02 -4.99 -1.89
N LEU A 144 -20.12 -3.86 -1.17
CA LEU A 144 -19.14 -3.49 -0.15
C LEU A 144 -19.10 -4.46 1.03
N ASN A 145 -20.25 -5.04 1.40
CA ASN A 145 -20.34 -6.06 2.45
C ASN A 145 -19.55 -7.35 2.12
N SER A 146 -19.22 -7.59 0.86
CA SER A 146 -18.44 -8.76 0.42
C SER A 146 -16.93 -8.51 0.39
N LEU A 147 -16.50 -7.27 0.63
CA LEU A 147 -15.09 -6.91 0.64
C LEU A 147 -14.47 -7.31 1.98
N PRO A 148 -13.28 -7.94 1.99
CA PRO A 148 -12.59 -8.23 3.24
C PRO A 148 -12.08 -6.94 3.88
N ASP A 149 -11.97 -6.98 5.20
CA ASP A 149 -11.34 -5.93 5.99
C ASP A 149 -9.95 -5.58 5.44
N GLY A 150 -9.68 -4.29 5.32
CA GLY A 150 -8.44 -3.75 4.75
C GLY A 150 -8.49 -3.54 3.24
N SER A 151 -9.62 -3.85 2.58
CA SER A 151 -9.87 -3.36 1.23
C SER A 151 -10.11 -1.84 1.26
N MET A 152 -9.63 -1.13 0.26
CA MET A 152 -9.88 0.29 0.08
C MET A 152 -10.59 0.55 -1.24
N ILE A 153 -11.54 1.49 -1.19
CA ILE A 153 -12.29 2.03 -2.31
C ILE A 153 -12.11 3.54 -2.39
N ALA A 154 -12.53 4.15 -3.49
CA ALA A 154 -12.67 5.59 -3.60
C ALA A 154 -14.00 6.01 -4.18
N SER A 155 -14.46 7.18 -3.74
CA SER A 155 -15.46 7.99 -4.41
C SER A 155 -14.80 9.32 -4.79
N GLY A 156 -14.65 9.59 -6.09
CA GLY A 156 -13.82 10.69 -6.55
C GLY A 156 -12.39 10.59 -6.02
N ASP A 157 -11.95 11.62 -5.30
CA ASP A 157 -10.62 11.70 -4.68
C ASP A 157 -10.58 11.27 -3.21
N THR A 158 -11.74 10.96 -2.62
CA THR A 158 -11.84 10.50 -1.23
C THR A 158 -11.69 8.98 -1.19
N ALA A 159 -10.73 8.50 -0.41
CA ALA A 159 -10.50 7.09 -0.18
C ALA A 159 -11.16 6.62 1.12
N TYR A 160 -11.68 5.39 1.12
CA TYR A 160 -12.28 4.76 2.29
C TYR A 160 -11.69 3.36 2.47
N ALA A 161 -11.33 3.00 3.70
CA ALA A 161 -11.02 1.62 4.06
C ALA A 161 -12.27 0.89 4.56
N ILE A 162 -12.40 -0.37 4.19
CA ILE A 162 -13.47 -1.26 4.65
C ILE A 162 -13.00 -1.97 5.92
N ARG A 163 -13.79 -1.85 6.99
CA ARG A 163 -13.53 -2.54 8.27
C ARG A 163 -14.85 -2.86 8.95
N ALA A 164 -15.05 -4.12 9.37
CA ALA A 164 -16.20 -4.57 10.13
C ALA A 164 -17.56 -4.10 9.55
N GLY A 165 -17.72 -4.20 8.22
CA GLY A 165 -18.95 -3.79 7.52
C GLY A 165 -19.20 -2.28 7.48
N LYS A 166 -18.17 -1.45 7.68
CA LYS A 166 -18.23 0.01 7.61
C LYS A 166 -17.12 0.57 6.73
N ALA A 167 -17.33 1.81 6.26
CA ALA A 167 -16.36 2.58 5.52
C ALA A 167 -15.70 3.61 6.44
N LEU A 168 -14.37 3.63 6.50
CA LEU A 168 -13.60 4.60 7.26
C LEU A 168 -12.91 5.53 6.27
N GLU A 169 -13.27 6.81 6.28
CA GLU A 169 -12.62 7.81 5.43
C GLU A 169 -11.15 7.93 5.81
N TRP A 170 -10.28 7.88 4.80
CA TRP A 170 -8.83 7.90 4.96
C TRP A 170 -8.26 9.30 4.77
N SER A 171 -7.31 9.66 5.61
CA SER A 171 -6.41 10.80 5.42
C SER A 171 -4.98 10.40 5.82
N PHE A 172 -3.99 11.22 5.48
CA PHE A 172 -2.63 11.01 5.96
C PHE A 172 -2.49 11.04 7.49
N ALA A 173 -3.40 11.72 8.19
CA ALA A 173 -3.41 11.82 9.65
C ALA A 173 -4.09 10.61 10.33
N GLY A 174 -4.82 9.79 9.57
CA GLY A 174 -5.59 8.69 10.13
C GLY A 174 -6.94 8.52 9.45
N TYR A 175 -7.75 7.67 10.08
CA TYR A 175 -9.10 7.36 9.67
C TYR A 175 -10.11 8.20 10.45
N ALA A 176 -11.16 8.66 9.78
CA ALA A 176 -12.30 9.29 10.42
C ALA A 176 -13.23 8.25 11.08
N ALA A 177 -14.27 8.75 11.76
CA ALA A 177 -15.28 7.89 12.37
C ALA A 177 -15.95 6.97 11.32
N PRO A 178 -16.24 5.71 11.67
CA PRO A 178 -16.85 4.76 10.73
C PRO A 178 -18.20 5.23 10.20
N LEU A 179 -18.38 5.15 8.90
CA LEU A 179 -19.61 5.48 8.18
C LEU A 179 -20.30 4.20 7.71
N PRO A 180 -21.63 4.12 7.82
CA PRO A 180 -22.38 3.02 7.23
C PRO A 180 -22.44 3.19 5.69
N PHE A 181 -22.47 2.08 4.95
CA PHE A 181 -22.29 2.09 3.48
C PHE A 181 -23.38 2.84 2.72
N GLU A 182 -24.57 2.99 3.29
CA GLU A 182 -25.69 3.74 2.72
C GLU A 182 -25.32 5.21 2.49
N ARG A 183 -24.35 5.75 3.24
CA ARG A 183 -23.82 7.10 3.03
C ARG A 183 -23.07 7.25 1.70
N LEU A 184 -22.67 6.12 1.10
CA LEU A 184 -22.03 6.05 -0.21
C LEU A 184 -23.02 5.71 -1.34
N ALA A 185 -24.32 5.54 -1.04
CA ALA A 185 -25.35 5.26 -2.03
C ALA A 185 -25.38 6.33 -3.13
N GLY A 186 -25.53 5.88 -4.38
CA GLY A 186 -25.54 6.75 -5.57
C GLY A 186 -24.18 7.31 -6.00
N GLN A 187 -23.11 7.05 -5.24
CA GLN A 187 -21.77 7.49 -5.60
C GLN A 187 -21.10 6.52 -6.59
N LYS A 188 -20.24 7.05 -7.46
CA LYS A 188 -19.40 6.22 -8.35
C LYS A 188 -18.19 5.71 -7.56
N LEU A 189 -18.24 4.45 -7.13
CA LEU A 189 -17.17 3.83 -6.37
C LEU A 189 -16.22 3.06 -7.29
N ARG A 190 -14.93 3.08 -6.96
CA ARG A 190 -13.88 2.27 -7.60
C ARG A 190 -13.03 1.56 -6.56
N MET A 191 -12.52 0.38 -6.90
CA MET A 191 -11.50 -0.26 -6.07
C MET A 191 -10.21 0.54 -6.09
N LEU A 192 -9.53 0.61 -4.95
CA LEU A 192 -8.12 1.03 -4.88
C LEU A 192 -7.22 -0.16 -4.64
N THR A 193 -7.64 -1.07 -3.76
CA THR A 193 -6.85 -2.27 -3.46
C THR A 193 -6.82 -3.21 -4.66
N PRO A 194 -5.61 -3.60 -5.14
CA PRO A 194 -5.46 -4.53 -6.24
C PRO A 194 -6.19 -5.85 -6.00
N ALA A 195 -6.78 -6.43 -7.05
CA ALA A 195 -7.53 -7.68 -6.97
C ALA A 195 -6.70 -8.83 -6.35
N THR A 196 -5.40 -8.86 -6.61
CA THR A 196 -4.46 -9.80 -5.99
C THR A 196 -4.44 -9.62 -4.47
N SER A 197 -4.28 -8.39 -3.98
CA SER A 197 -4.28 -8.10 -2.53
C SER A 197 -5.64 -8.39 -1.90
N VAL A 198 -6.76 -8.05 -2.55
CA VAL A 198 -8.11 -8.41 -2.08
C VAL A 198 -8.26 -9.92 -1.92
N SER A 199 -7.75 -10.70 -2.88
CA SER A 199 -7.82 -12.17 -2.81
C SER A 199 -7.01 -12.71 -1.63
N VAL A 200 -5.83 -12.15 -1.37
CA VAL A 200 -4.99 -12.51 -0.21
C VAL A 200 -5.67 -12.15 1.12
N LEU A 201 -6.33 -10.99 1.20
CA LEU A 201 -7.14 -10.59 2.36
C LEU A 201 -8.30 -11.56 2.61
N LYS A 202 -9.03 -11.96 1.55
CA LYS A 202 -10.12 -12.97 1.64
C LYS A 202 -9.62 -14.32 2.15
N HIS A 203 -8.37 -14.66 1.88
CA HIS A 203 -7.73 -15.87 2.38
C HIS A 203 -7.14 -15.69 3.77
N GLY A 204 -7.46 -14.60 4.50
CA GLY A 204 -7.19 -14.43 5.93
C GLY A 204 -5.91 -13.66 6.26
N PHE A 205 -5.27 -12.99 5.30
CA PHE A 205 -4.19 -12.06 5.64
C PHE A 205 -4.76 -10.87 6.40
N THR A 206 -4.42 -10.70 7.67
CA THR A 206 -4.89 -9.55 8.47
C THR A 206 -3.88 -8.41 8.38
N PRO A 207 -4.17 -7.27 7.72
CA PRO A 207 -3.23 -6.15 7.63
C PRO A 207 -3.16 -5.37 8.95
N VAL A 208 -2.03 -4.72 9.20
CA VAL A 208 -1.88 -3.79 10.33
C VAL A 208 -2.55 -2.45 10.03
N TRP A 209 -3.37 -1.99 10.96
CA TRP A 209 -4.09 -0.72 10.89
C TRP A 209 -3.38 0.38 11.68
N HIS A 210 -3.57 1.63 11.27
CA HIS A 210 -3.25 2.77 12.12
C HIS A 210 -4.17 2.79 13.35
N PRO A 211 -3.72 3.24 14.56
CA PRO A 211 -4.55 3.25 15.76
C PRO A 211 -5.88 3.98 15.62
N SER A 212 -5.95 5.03 14.80
CA SER A 212 -7.21 5.74 14.51
C SER A 212 -8.26 4.90 13.79
N GLY A 213 -7.83 3.83 13.10
CA GLY A 213 -8.70 2.90 12.42
C GLY A 213 -8.98 1.65 13.25
N ASP A 214 -8.47 1.57 14.48
CA ASP A 214 -8.70 0.47 15.40
C ASP A 214 -10.08 0.63 16.05
N THR A 215 -11.08 0.02 15.41
CA THR A 215 -12.48 -0.02 15.84
C THR A 215 -12.85 -1.37 16.40
#